data_AF-A0A969PU21-F1
#
_entry.id   AF-A0A969PU21-F1
#
_cell.length_a   1.000
_cell.length_b   1.000
_cell.length_c   1.000
_cell.angle_alpha   90.00
_cell.angle_beta   90.00
_cell.angle_gamma   90.00
#
_symmetry.space_group_name_H-M   'P 1'
#
loop_
_entity.id
_entity.type
_entity.pdbx_description
1 polymer ?
#
loop_
_entity_poly.entity_id
_entity_poly.type
_entity_poly.pdbx_seq_one_letter_code
_entity_poly.pdbx_strand_id
1 'polypeptide(L)'
;MVDSILFWNEVALEANKISHTDDSKREQNGPTLSSRALAIVHLAMYDAYAGVVNDPTNLPPYAIALPPPGGGASPQAAVAAAAHTTLSCLYSKQKAFFDAKLAEQGDPSNPGHQFGLMVAQKILDDRKDDPDDSDAGYEPSLERGKHRVDPDNPMQGFNAPFYGAKSKGFAITKRHELNPPSFDNNEYLKALRQVRGKGIAPN
;
A
#
# COMPACT_ATOMS: atom_id res chain seq x y z
N MET A 1 -0.10 -11.45 26.08
CA MET A 1 -0.67 -11.74 24.75
C MET A 1 -0.18 -10.62 23.84
N VAL A 2 0.41 -10.95 22.69
CA VAL A 2 0.86 -9.95 21.71
C VAL A 2 -0.38 -9.41 20.97
N ASP A 3 -0.44 -8.11 20.72
CA ASP A 3 -1.48 -7.54 19.87
C ASP A 3 -1.23 -7.94 18.41
N SER A 4 -2.14 -8.73 17.84
CA SER A 4 -1.97 -9.31 16.51
C SER A 4 -1.89 -8.22 15.42
N ILE A 5 -2.66 -7.14 15.55
CA ILE A 5 -2.69 -6.05 14.57
C ILE A 5 -1.37 -5.28 14.59
N LEU A 6 -0.88 -4.92 15.78
CA LEU A 6 0.39 -4.22 15.91
C LEU A 6 1.58 -5.09 15.45
N PHE A 7 1.57 -6.39 15.78
CA PHE A 7 2.58 -7.32 15.31
C PHE A 7 2.66 -7.37 13.78
N TRP A 8 1.52 -7.58 13.10
CA TRP A 8 1.53 -7.67 11.64
C TRP A 8 1.75 -6.32 10.96
N ASN A 9 1.43 -5.21 11.62
CA ASN A 9 1.87 -3.90 11.17
C ASN A 9 3.40 -3.77 11.20
N GLU A 10 4.07 -4.19 12.28
CA GLU A 10 5.54 -4.20 12.35
C GLU A 10 6.16 -5.07 11.25
N VAL A 11 5.59 -6.26 11.00
CA VAL A 11 6.02 -7.15 9.91
C VAL A 11 5.86 -6.48 8.54
N ALA A 12 4.74 -5.79 8.31
CA ALA A 12 4.49 -5.08 7.06
C ALA A 12 5.44 -3.89 6.85
N LEU A 13 5.76 -3.15 7.92
CA LEU A 13 6.75 -2.06 7.89
C LEU A 13 8.16 -2.58 7.65
N GLU A 14 8.53 -3.73 8.22
CA GLU A 14 9.80 -4.38 7.94
C GLU A 14 9.88 -4.79 6.46
N ALA A 15 8.82 -5.38 5.91
CA ALA A 15 8.76 -5.75 4.50
C ALA A 15 8.92 -4.54 3.56
N ASN A 16 8.28 -3.43 3.93
CA ASN A 16 8.40 -2.16 3.24
C ASN A 16 9.85 -1.67 3.24
N LYS A 17 10.50 -1.63 4.41
CA LYS A 17 11.89 -1.20 4.56
C LYS A 17 12.83 -2.06 3.71
N ILE A 18 12.67 -3.38 3.76
CA ILE A 18 13.50 -4.31 2.99
C ILE A 18 13.31 -4.13 1.49
N SER A 19 12.07 -3.92 1.01
CA SER A 19 11.81 -3.60 -0.41
C SER A 19 12.56 -2.34 -0.88
N HIS A 20 12.81 -1.39 0.02
CA HIS A 20 13.54 -0.14 -0.29
C HIS A 20 15.05 -0.23 -0.11
N THR A 21 15.57 -1.26 0.56
CA THR A 21 16.99 -1.36 0.93
C THR A 21 17.73 -2.50 0.23
N ASP A 22 17.03 -3.59 -0.09
CA ASP A 22 17.61 -4.76 -0.76
C ASP A 22 17.10 -4.83 -2.21
N ASP A 23 17.96 -4.48 -3.16
CA ASP A 23 17.65 -4.48 -4.59
C ASP A 23 17.13 -5.84 -5.09
N SER A 24 17.58 -6.94 -4.48
CA SER A 24 17.10 -8.27 -4.85
C SER A 24 15.63 -8.46 -4.49
N LYS A 25 15.10 -7.74 -3.49
CA LYS A 25 13.73 -7.84 -2.93
C LYS A 25 12.82 -6.66 -3.28
N ARG A 26 13.19 -5.87 -4.29
CA ARG A 26 12.43 -4.70 -4.75
C ARG A 26 11.10 -5.13 -5.40
N GLU A 27 9.96 -4.82 -4.77
CA GLU A 27 8.60 -5.22 -5.23
C GLU A 27 7.52 -4.14 -5.05
N GLN A 28 7.47 -3.42 -3.92
CA GLN A 28 6.45 -2.39 -3.64
C GLN A 28 7.09 -1.03 -3.32
N ASN A 29 7.99 -0.58 -4.19
CA ASN A 29 8.80 0.61 -3.97
C ASN A 29 8.07 1.91 -4.29
N GLY A 30 8.62 3.00 -3.76
CA GLY A 30 8.09 4.33 -3.98
C GLY A 30 6.80 4.56 -3.18
N PRO A 31 6.35 5.81 -3.06
CA PRO A 31 5.23 6.16 -2.20
C PRO A 31 3.89 5.56 -2.66
N THR A 32 3.71 5.33 -3.96
CA THR A 32 2.46 4.83 -4.54
C THR A 32 2.23 3.35 -4.21
N LEU A 33 3.17 2.48 -4.56
CA LEU A 33 3.01 1.04 -4.34
C LEU A 33 3.13 0.66 -2.86
N SER A 34 4.02 1.31 -2.12
CA SER A 34 4.17 1.04 -0.68
C SER A 34 2.90 1.35 0.12
N SER A 35 2.30 2.53 -0.09
CA SER A 35 1.08 2.93 0.61
C SER A 35 -0.10 2.04 0.21
N ARG A 36 -0.20 1.66 -1.07
CA ARG A 36 -1.17 0.68 -1.56
C ARG A 36 -1.01 -0.69 -0.88
N ALA A 37 0.22 -1.20 -0.80
CA ALA A 37 0.49 -2.50 -0.19
C ALA A 37 0.06 -2.52 1.29
N LEU A 38 0.41 -1.48 2.06
CA LEU A 38 -0.02 -1.34 3.45
C LEU A 38 -1.54 -1.24 3.56
N ALA A 39 -2.21 -0.49 2.67
CA ALA A 39 -3.67 -0.40 2.68
C ALA A 39 -4.34 -1.77 2.42
N ILE A 40 -3.82 -2.57 1.48
CA ILE A 40 -4.32 -3.92 1.20
C ILE A 40 -4.17 -4.84 2.42
N VAL A 41 -2.99 -4.86 3.03
CA VAL A 41 -2.71 -5.68 4.21
C VAL A 41 -3.62 -5.28 5.38
N HIS A 42 -3.74 -3.98 5.65
CA HIS A 42 -4.58 -3.48 6.75
C HIS A 42 -6.07 -3.67 6.53
N LEU A 43 -6.58 -3.55 5.30
CA LEU A 43 -7.97 -3.88 5.00
C LEU A 43 -8.26 -5.37 5.17
N ALA A 44 -7.34 -6.24 4.74
CA ALA A 44 -7.51 -7.68 4.94
C ALA A 44 -7.47 -8.05 6.43
N MET A 45 -6.58 -7.46 7.23
CA MET A 45 -6.57 -7.63 8.68
C MET A 45 -7.85 -7.11 9.34
N TYR A 46 -8.33 -5.93 8.93
CA TYR A 46 -9.55 -5.32 9.44
C TYR A 46 -10.77 -6.21 9.19
N ASP A 47 -11.00 -6.64 7.94
CA ASP A 47 -12.16 -7.47 7.60
C ASP A 47 -12.08 -8.86 8.25
N ALA A 48 -10.87 -9.42 8.39
CA ALA A 48 -10.67 -10.68 9.11
C ALA A 48 -11.02 -10.54 10.58
N TYR A 49 -10.59 -9.46 11.23
CA TYR A 49 -10.94 -9.17 12.62
C TYR A 49 -12.44 -8.90 12.79
N ALA A 50 -12.99 -7.98 11.99
CA ALA A 50 -14.38 -7.55 12.04
C ALA A 50 -15.34 -8.72 11.77
N GLY A 51 -15.00 -9.59 10.80
CA GLY A 51 -15.80 -10.77 10.48
C GLY A 51 -15.83 -11.82 11.58
N VAL A 52 -14.75 -11.97 12.36
CA VAL A 52 -14.73 -12.90 13.51
C VAL A 52 -15.40 -12.31 14.75
N VAL A 53 -15.15 -11.02 15.05
CA VAL A 53 -15.82 -10.33 16.16
C VAL A 53 -17.33 -10.20 15.90
N ASN A 54 -17.71 -10.07 14.63
CA ASN A 54 -19.10 -9.99 14.17
C ASN A 54 -19.91 -8.89 14.88
N ASP A 55 -19.32 -7.69 14.95
CA ASP A 55 -19.97 -6.47 15.44
C ASP A 55 -20.12 -5.46 14.30
N PRO A 56 -21.07 -5.66 13.37
CA PRO A 56 -21.22 -4.82 12.19
C PRO A 56 -21.65 -3.38 12.51
N THR A 57 -22.11 -3.11 13.74
CA THR A 57 -22.49 -1.76 14.16
C THR A 57 -21.26 -0.89 14.35
N ASN A 58 -20.21 -1.44 14.97
CA ASN A 58 -18.97 -0.71 15.25
C ASN A 58 -17.86 -1.02 14.23
N LEU A 59 -17.92 -2.18 13.58
CA LEU A 59 -16.93 -2.68 12.64
C LEU A 59 -17.60 -3.14 11.33
N PRO A 60 -18.15 -2.21 10.53
CA PRO A 60 -18.78 -2.55 9.27
C PRO A 60 -17.75 -3.11 8.26
N PRO A 61 -18.03 -4.23 7.59
CA PRO A 61 -17.06 -4.85 6.67
C PRO A 61 -16.79 -3.98 5.44
N TYR A 62 -15.54 -3.96 4.98
CA TYR A 62 -15.15 -3.34 3.72
C TYR A 62 -15.49 -4.25 2.52
N ALA A 63 -15.17 -5.54 2.60
CA ALA A 63 -15.56 -6.55 1.61
C ALA A 63 -16.93 -7.16 1.97
N ILE A 64 -17.96 -6.77 1.21
CA ILE A 64 -19.38 -6.93 1.61
C ILE A 64 -19.95 -8.37 1.49
N ALA A 65 -19.18 -9.40 1.12
CA ALA A 65 -19.76 -10.74 0.92
C ALA A 65 -18.79 -11.90 1.14
N LEU A 66 -18.60 -12.30 2.40
CA LEU A 66 -17.96 -13.56 2.76
C LEU A 66 -18.90 -14.42 3.63
N PRO A 67 -18.85 -15.76 3.51
CA PRO A 67 -19.50 -16.65 4.47
C PRO A 67 -19.01 -16.34 5.90
N PRO A 68 -19.85 -16.53 6.93
CA PRO A 68 -19.41 -16.35 8.30
C PRO A 68 -18.26 -17.31 8.64
N PRO A 69 -17.35 -16.92 9.55
CA PRO A 69 -16.26 -17.78 9.98
C PRO A 69 -16.81 -19.04 10.67
N GLY A 70 -16.02 -20.12 10.64
CA GLY A 70 -16.37 -21.36 11.34
C GLY A 70 -16.46 -21.15 12.85
N GLY A 71 -17.29 -21.95 13.52
CA GLY A 71 -17.48 -21.87 14.97
C GLY A 71 -16.16 -22.00 15.73
N GLY A 72 -15.90 -21.10 16.69
CA GLY A 72 -14.64 -21.05 17.44
C GLY A 72 -13.48 -20.34 16.71
N ALA A 73 -13.76 -19.64 15.61
CA ALA A 73 -12.77 -18.78 14.97
C ALA A 73 -12.21 -17.73 15.94
N SER A 74 -10.88 -17.61 15.95
CA SER A 74 -10.14 -16.61 16.70
C SER A 74 -9.81 -15.41 15.81
N PRO A 75 -10.02 -14.16 16.31
CA PRO A 75 -9.58 -12.97 15.59
C PRO A 75 -8.08 -12.98 15.30
N GLN A 76 -7.25 -13.48 16.23
CA GLN A 76 -5.80 -13.58 16.07
C GLN A 76 -5.42 -14.50 14.91
N ALA A 77 -6.04 -15.69 14.83
CA ALA A 77 -5.77 -16.63 13.74
C ALA A 77 -6.20 -16.07 12.37
N ALA A 78 -7.34 -15.37 12.32
CA ALA A 78 -7.85 -14.76 11.11
C ALA A 78 -6.97 -13.58 10.63
N VAL A 79 -6.60 -12.68 11.54
CA VAL A 79 -5.68 -11.57 11.25
C VAL A 79 -4.34 -12.09 10.75
N ALA A 80 -3.78 -13.12 11.40
CA ALA A 80 -2.49 -13.67 11.02
C ALA A 80 -2.51 -14.30 9.62
N ALA A 81 -3.54 -15.07 9.29
CA ALA A 81 -3.69 -15.65 7.96
C ALA A 81 -3.90 -14.57 6.88
N ALA A 82 -4.70 -13.55 7.18
CA ALA A 82 -4.99 -12.47 6.24
C ALA A 82 -3.75 -11.61 5.94
N ALA A 83 -3.01 -11.22 6.99
CA ALA A 83 -1.77 -10.46 6.87
C ALA A 83 -0.70 -11.25 6.12
N HIS A 84 -0.46 -12.50 6.52
CA HIS A 84 0.51 -13.38 5.86
C HIS A 84 0.22 -13.54 4.36
N THR A 85 -1.04 -13.78 4.00
CA THR A 85 -1.44 -14.04 2.61
C THR A 85 -1.26 -12.81 1.74
N THR A 86 -1.72 -11.65 2.21
CA THR A 86 -1.56 -10.38 1.49
C THR A 86 -0.09 -10.00 1.36
N LEU A 87 0.69 -10.08 2.43
CA LEU A 87 2.12 -9.81 2.40
C LEU A 87 2.88 -10.76 1.47
N SER A 88 2.58 -12.06 1.51
CA SER A 88 3.21 -13.05 0.63
C SER A 88 2.88 -12.84 -0.84
N CYS A 89 1.69 -12.31 -1.15
CA CYS A 89 1.32 -11.96 -2.51
C CYS A 89 2.03 -10.68 -3.00
N LEU A 90 2.13 -9.67 -2.13
CA LEU A 90 2.66 -8.34 -2.50
C LEU A 90 4.20 -8.28 -2.45
N TYR A 91 4.81 -9.07 -1.57
CA TYR A 91 6.25 -9.13 -1.32
C TYR A 91 6.75 -10.58 -1.45
N SER A 92 6.55 -11.18 -2.62
CA SER A 92 6.79 -12.61 -2.88
C SER A 92 8.23 -13.04 -2.57
N LYS A 93 9.21 -12.15 -2.74
CA LYS A 93 10.62 -12.42 -2.46
C LYS A 93 10.96 -12.42 -0.96
N GLN A 94 10.00 -12.03 -0.13
CA GLN A 94 10.11 -11.99 1.33
C GLN A 94 9.25 -13.08 2.00
N LYS A 95 8.62 -13.97 1.22
CA LYS A 95 7.69 -14.98 1.74
C LYS A 95 8.26 -15.82 2.89
N ALA A 96 9.53 -16.21 2.83
CA ALA A 96 10.15 -16.99 3.90
C ALA A 96 10.14 -16.27 5.26
N PHE A 97 10.28 -14.94 5.27
CA PHE A 97 10.16 -14.14 6.49
C PHE A 97 8.72 -14.16 7.01
N PHE A 98 7.72 -14.04 6.15
CA PHE A 98 6.31 -14.09 6.55
C PHE A 98 5.91 -15.49 7.03
N ASP A 99 6.38 -16.55 6.39
CA ASP A 99 6.14 -17.94 6.81
C ASP A 99 6.63 -18.17 8.24
N ALA A 100 7.81 -17.64 8.60
CA ALA A 100 8.33 -17.69 9.97
C ALA A 100 7.43 -16.90 10.95
N LYS A 101 6.96 -15.71 10.55
CA LYS A 101 6.07 -14.89 11.40
C LYS A 101 4.68 -15.52 11.59
N LEU A 102 4.16 -16.20 10.57
CA LEU A 102 2.95 -17.00 10.68
C LEU A 102 3.14 -18.22 11.59
N ALA A 103 4.31 -18.86 11.58
CA ALA A 103 4.61 -19.95 12.51
C ALA A 103 4.68 -19.47 13.98
N GLU A 104 5.07 -18.21 14.22
CA GLU A 104 5.12 -17.61 15.56
C GLU A 104 3.74 -17.19 16.08
N GLN A 105 2.88 -16.61 15.23
CA GLN A 105 1.63 -15.94 15.66
C GLN A 105 0.34 -16.49 15.04
N GLY A 106 0.44 -17.43 14.10
CA GLY A 106 -0.70 -18.05 13.45
C GLY A 106 -1.16 -19.33 14.14
N ASP A 107 -2.37 -19.77 13.80
CA ASP A 107 -2.90 -21.07 14.18
C ASP A 107 -3.64 -21.68 12.97
N PRO A 108 -2.94 -22.46 12.12
CA PRO A 108 -3.54 -23.08 10.95
C PRO A 108 -4.69 -24.05 11.26
N SER A 109 -4.80 -24.53 12.51
CA SER A 109 -5.87 -25.43 12.94
C SER A 109 -7.15 -24.68 13.35
N ASN A 110 -7.04 -23.38 13.64
CA ASN A 110 -8.18 -22.57 14.04
C ASN A 110 -9.06 -22.19 12.82
N PRO A 111 -10.40 -22.27 12.92
CA PRO A 111 -11.30 -21.88 11.84
C PRO A 111 -11.14 -20.44 11.35
N GLY A 112 -10.63 -19.54 12.20
CA GLY A 112 -10.28 -18.17 11.85
C GLY A 112 -9.20 -18.09 10.78
N HIS A 113 -8.25 -19.03 10.74
CA HIS A 113 -7.20 -19.06 9.71
C HIS A 113 -7.80 -19.16 8.31
N GLN A 114 -8.69 -20.14 8.08
CA GLN A 114 -9.37 -20.32 6.79
C GLN A 114 -10.20 -19.09 6.41
N PHE A 115 -10.86 -18.46 7.39
CA PHE A 115 -11.58 -17.22 7.16
C PHE A 115 -10.64 -16.07 6.73
N GLY A 116 -9.50 -15.90 7.40
CA GLY A 116 -8.49 -14.91 7.05
C GLY A 116 -7.90 -15.11 5.64
N LEU A 117 -7.69 -16.36 5.22
CA LEU A 117 -7.29 -16.68 3.83
C LEU A 117 -8.33 -16.19 2.82
N MET A 118 -9.62 -16.46 3.07
CA MET A 118 -10.71 -16.01 2.19
C MET A 118 -10.80 -14.48 2.13
N VAL A 119 -10.65 -13.80 3.27
CA VAL A 119 -10.61 -12.33 3.33
C VAL A 119 -9.46 -11.77 2.50
N ALA A 120 -8.23 -12.26 2.72
CA ALA A 120 -7.07 -11.81 1.97
C ALA A 120 -7.23 -12.02 0.47
N GLN A 121 -7.69 -13.21 0.05
CA GLN A 121 -7.92 -13.49 -1.36
C GLN A 121 -8.96 -12.54 -1.95
N LYS A 122 -10.05 -12.26 -1.23
CA LYS A 122 -11.10 -11.36 -1.69
C LYS A 122 -10.59 -9.93 -1.90
N ILE A 123 -9.77 -9.42 -0.98
CA ILE A 123 -9.13 -8.11 -1.12
C ILE A 123 -8.12 -8.13 -2.27
N LEU A 124 -7.27 -9.16 -2.39
CA LEU A 124 -6.30 -9.25 -3.48
C LEU A 124 -6.99 -9.29 -4.85
N ASP A 125 -8.07 -10.07 -4.99
CA ASP A 125 -8.87 -10.15 -6.21
C ASP A 125 -9.51 -8.80 -6.56
N ASP A 126 -10.03 -8.09 -5.56
CA ASP A 126 -10.60 -6.75 -5.72
C ASP A 126 -9.57 -5.71 -6.20
N ARG A 127 -8.29 -5.95 -5.91
CA ARG A 127 -7.15 -5.06 -6.16
C ARG A 127 -6.19 -5.56 -7.24
N LYS A 128 -6.50 -6.67 -7.91
CA LYS A 128 -5.61 -7.34 -8.88
C LYS A 128 -5.28 -6.49 -10.11
N ASP A 129 -6.18 -5.57 -10.47
CA ASP A 129 -6.06 -4.71 -11.66
C ASP A 129 -5.53 -3.30 -11.33
N ASP A 130 -5.00 -3.10 -10.12
CA ASP A 130 -4.34 -1.83 -9.80
C ASP A 130 -3.09 -1.61 -10.65
N PRO A 131 -2.81 -0.35 -11.05
CA PRO A 131 -1.64 -0.03 -11.85
C PRO A 131 -0.33 -0.22 -11.06
N ASP A 132 0.73 -0.53 -11.81
CA ASP A 132 2.11 -0.51 -11.33
C ASP A 132 2.68 0.92 -11.25
N ASP A 133 3.99 1.03 -10.99
CA ASP A 133 4.73 2.29 -10.97
C ASP A 133 5.37 2.67 -12.31
N SER A 134 5.02 1.98 -13.40
CA SER A 134 5.65 2.19 -14.71
C SER A 134 5.41 3.60 -15.27
N ASP A 135 6.47 4.14 -15.86
CA ASP A 135 6.45 5.36 -16.67
C ASP A 135 6.44 5.08 -18.17
N ALA A 136 6.26 3.83 -18.60
CA ALA A 136 6.21 3.49 -20.00
C ALA A 136 5.12 4.32 -20.73
N GLY A 137 5.55 5.09 -21.72
CA GLY A 137 4.69 6.01 -22.49
C GLY A 137 4.55 7.42 -21.89
N TYR A 138 5.26 7.75 -20.81
CA TYR A 138 5.36 9.12 -20.31
C TYR A 138 6.43 9.90 -21.09
N GLU A 139 6.02 11.04 -21.65
CA GLU A 139 6.90 11.89 -22.47
C GLU A 139 7.19 13.23 -21.75
N PRO A 140 8.43 13.48 -21.28
CA PRO A 140 8.80 14.77 -20.70
C PRO A 140 8.88 15.85 -21.79
N SER A 141 8.84 17.13 -21.38
CA SER A 141 8.90 18.25 -22.32
C SER A 141 9.62 19.47 -21.73
N LEU A 142 10.28 20.22 -22.62
CA LEU A 142 10.92 21.49 -22.27
C LEU A 142 9.90 22.64 -22.14
N GLU A 143 8.65 22.42 -22.54
CA GLU A 143 7.58 23.40 -22.35
C GLU A 143 7.41 23.77 -20.86
N ARG A 144 6.98 25.01 -20.64
CA ARG A 144 6.76 25.52 -19.28
C ARG A 144 5.64 24.73 -18.60
N GLY A 145 5.88 24.28 -17.37
CA GLY A 145 4.90 23.51 -16.60
C GLY A 145 4.90 22.00 -16.86
N LYS A 146 5.75 21.51 -17.77
CA LYS A 146 5.95 20.08 -18.00
C LYS A 146 7.15 19.58 -17.19
N HIS A 147 7.11 18.31 -16.80
CA HIS A 147 8.25 17.67 -16.15
C HIS A 147 9.38 17.56 -17.16
N ARG A 148 10.59 17.95 -16.73
CA ARG A 148 11.82 17.85 -17.50
C ARG A 148 12.66 16.71 -16.95
N VAL A 149 13.42 16.07 -17.82
CA VAL A 149 14.45 15.11 -17.42
C VAL A 149 15.45 15.82 -16.51
N ASP A 150 15.86 15.13 -15.46
CA ASP A 150 16.91 15.60 -14.56
C ASP A 150 18.26 15.59 -15.30
N PRO A 151 18.93 16.75 -15.43
CA PRO A 151 20.21 16.83 -16.12
C PRO A 151 21.33 16.06 -15.41
N ASP A 152 21.25 15.87 -14.09
CA ASP A 152 22.28 15.20 -13.29
C ASP A 152 22.02 13.69 -13.20
N ASN A 153 20.77 13.26 -13.40
CA ASN A 153 20.40 11.84 -13.41
C ASN A 153 19.37 11.51 -14.51
N PRO A 154 19.77 11.55 -15.79
CA PRO A 154 18.83 11.45 -16.92
C PRO A 154 18.16 10.08 -17.04
N MET A 155 18.70 9.05 -16.38
CA MET A 155 18.21 7.67 -16.44
C MET A 155 17.28 7.29 -15.29
N GLN A 156 16.95 8.21 -14.37
CA GLN A 156 16.16 7.88 -13.17
C GLN A 156 14.68 7.57 -13.42
N GLY A 157 14.18 7.90 -14.61
CA GLY A 157 12.77 7.73 -14.97
C GLY A 157 11.83 8.65 -14.19
N PHE A 158 10.53 8.34 -14.24
CA PHE A 158 9.47 9.08 -13.57
C PHE A 158 8.64 8.14 -12.71
N ASN A 159 8.50 8.43 -11.42
CA ASN A 159 7.77 7.49 -10.55
C ASN A 159 6.26 7.54 -10.79
N ALA A 160 5.70 6.45 -11.34
CA ALA A 160 4.27 6.17 -11.39
C ALA A 160 3.37 7.29 -11.98
N PRO A 161 3.72 7.92 -13.14
CA PRO A 161 3.02 9.09 -13.66
C PRO A 161 1.54 8.84 -14.00
N PHE A 162 1.15 7.58 -14.22
CA PHE A 162 -0.23 7.21 -14.57
C PHE A 162 -1.04 6.65 -13.39
N TYR A 163 -0.39 6.33 -12.26
CA TYR A 163 -1.01 5.62 -11.14
C TYR A 163 -2.21 6.37 -10.57
N GLY A 164 -2.07 7.69 -10.36
CA GLY A 164 -3.13 8.52 -9.79
C GLY A 164 -4.44 8.45 -10.59
N ALA A 165 -4.34 8.54 -11.92
CA ALA A 165 -5.50 8.52 -12.82
C ALA A 165 -6.10 7.11 -13.01
N LYS A 166 -5.25 6.07 -13.02
CA LYS A 166 -5.67 4.68 -13.32
C LYS A 166 -6.04 3.87 -12.08
N SER A 167 -5.62 4.28 -10.89
CA SER A 167 -5.84 3.52 -9.65
C SER A 167 -7.33 3.31 -9.37
N LYS A 168 -7.65 2.24 -8.65
CA LYS A 168 -8.95 2.11 -7.99
C LYS A 168 -8.87 2.81 -6.63
N GLY A 169 -9.80 3.72 -6.34
CA GLY A 169 -9.89 4.33 -5.00
C GLY A 169 -10.19 3.28 -3.93
N PHE A 170 -9.69 3.46 -2.71
CA PHE A 170 -10.02 2.58 -1.58
C PHE A 170 -11.36 2.99 -0.93
N ALA A 171 -11.42 4.18 -0.34
CA ALA A 171 -12.63 4.69 0.33
C ALA A 171 -13.19 5.98 -0.30
N ILE A 172 -12.45 6.61 -1.23
CA ILE A 172 -12.92 7.84 -1.88
C ILE A 172 -14.07 7.53 -2.83
N THR A 173 -15.13 8.33 -2.76
CA THR A 173 -16.28 8.25 -3.67
C THR A 173 -16.19 9.27 -4.80
N LYS A 174 -15.30 10.25 -4.68
CA LYS A 174 -15.05 11.29 -5.69
C LYS A 174 -13.56 11.57 -5.81
N ARG A 175 -13.10 11.70 -7.07
CA ARG A 175 -11.75 12.18 -7.39
C ARG A 175 -11.73 13.70 -7.46
N HIS A 176 -10.65 14.28 -7.00
CA HIS A 176 -10.39 15.71 -7.07
C HIS A 176 -9.16 15.95 -7.92
N GLU A 177 -9.24 16.94 -8.80
CA GLU A 177 -8.13 17.41 -9.62
C GLU A 177 -7.70 18.79 -9.14
N LEU A 178 -6.41 19.08 -9.28
CA LEU A 178 -5.88 20.41 -8.99
C LEU A 178 -5.92 21.25 -10.27
N ASN A 179 -6.25 22.54 -10.12
CA ASN A 179 -6.07 23.48 -11.20
C ASN A 179 -4.58 23.55 -11.59
N PRO A 180 -4.26 23.72 -12.89
CA PRO A 180 -2.90 23.99 -13.31
C PRO A 180 -2.33 25.20 -12.55
N PRO A 181 -1.07 25.15 -12.10
CA PRO A 181 -0.46 26.29 -11.43
C PRO A 181 -0.37 27.48 -12.39
N SER A 182 -0.66 28.69 -11.89
CA SER A 182 -0.39 29.92 -12.63
C SER A 182 1.10 30.22 -12.56
N PHE A 183 1.71 30.46 -13.73
CA PHE A 183 3.16 30.66 -13.80
C PHE A 183 3.56 32.15 -13.85
N ASP A 184 2.66 33.03 -14.30
CA ASP A 184 2.93 34.46 -14.52
C ASP A 184 2.33 35.35 -13.42
N ASN A 185 2.51 34.92 -12.16
CA ASN A 185 2.02 35.68 -11.01
C ASN A 185 3.09 35.87 -9.93
N ASN A 186 2.80 36.79 -9.01
CA ASN A 186 3.69 37.10 -7.88
C ASN A 186 3.87 35.91 -6.94
N GLU A 187 2.91 34.98 -6.90
CA GLU A 187 2.97 33.78 -6.07
C GLU A 187 4.03 32.80 -6.58
N TYR A 188 4.07 32.55 -7.88
CA TYR A 188 5.10 31.72 -8.51
C TYR A 188 6.50 32.29 -8.28
N LEU A 189 6.67 33.61 -8.46
CA LEU A 189 7.95 34.28 -8.17
C LEU A 189 8.35 34.19 -6.69
N LYS A 190 7.38 34.29 -5.77
CA LYS A 190 7.62 34.11 -4.34
C LYS A 190 8.04 32.68 -4.02
N ALA A 191 7.36 31.67 -4.58
CA ALA A 191 7.71 30.26 -4.42
C ALA A 191 9.13 29.97 -4.95
N LEU A 192 9.47 30.48 -6.13
CA LEU A 192 10.81 30.33 -6.70
C LEU A 192 11.90 30.92 -5.80
N ARG A 193 11.66 32.11 -5.21
CA ARG A 193 12.59 32.72 -4.24
C ARG A 193 12.71 31.90 -2.96
N GLN A 194 11.63 31.29 -2.48
CA GLN A 194 11.66 30.43 -1.31
C GLN A 194 12.51 29.18 -1.54
N VAL A 195 12.36 28.52 -2.69
CA VAL A 195 13.18 27.35 -3.05
C VAL A 195 14.66 27.75 -3.10
N ARG A 196 15.00 28.88 -3.74
CA ARG A 196 16.39 29.38 -3.78
C ARG A 196 16.95 29.72 -2.40
N GLY A 197 16.15 30.31 -1.51
CA GLY A 197 16.62 30.76 -0.20
C GLY A 197 16.64 29.69 0.90
N LYS A 198 15.89 28.59 0.73
CA LYS A 198 15.71 27.56 1.77
C LYS A 198 16.07 26.14 1.34
N GLY A 199 16.15 25.88 0.04
CA GLY A 199 16.37 24.54 -0.52
C GLY A 199 17.80 24.30 -1.01
N ILE A 200 18.69 25.28 -0.89
CA ILE A 200 20.11 25.10 -1.24
C ILE A 200 20.89 24.57 -0.04
N ALA A 201 21.97 23.82 -0.31
CA ALA A 201 22.88 23.34 0.71
C ALA A 201 23.37 24.52 1.57
N PRO A 202 23.28 24.46 2.91
CA PRO A 202 23.88 25.47 3.76
C PRO A 202 25.40 25.46 3.57
N ASN A 203 26.00 26.66 3.52
CA ASN A 203 27.45 26.84 3.46
C ASN A 203 28.16 26.24 4.69
#